data_AF-A0A1M6QK12-F1
#
_entry.id   AF-A0A1M6QK12-F1
#
_cell.length_a   1.000
_cell.length_b   1.000
_cell.length_c   1.000
_cell.angle_alpha   90.00
_cell.angle_beta   90.00
_cell.angle_gamma   90.00
#
_symmetry.space_group_name_H-M   'P 1'
#
loop_
_entity.id
_entity.type
_entity.pdbx_description
1 polymer ?
#
loop_
_entity_poly.entity_id
_entity_poly.type
_entity_poly.pdbx_seq_one_letter_code
_entity_poly.pdbx_strand_id
1 'polypeptide(L)'
;MEKTIVFSFIGKARKNNGPGYQKTSYFFQERNKVWEDSFFGNALVNELDDRGVTIDKWVIIGTPTSTWSEIIGVIADKVEFNEELTDIWHQVENEQEKGLSEETLKKWQNLINENMLKIKEINFHLVEP
;
A
#
# COMPACT_ATOMS: atom_id res chain seq x y z
N MET A 1 -9.95 25.35 0.35
CA MET A 1 -10.11 23.89 0.50
C MET A 1 -8.89 23.39 1.23
N GLU A 2 -9.08 22.69 2.34
CA GLU A 2 -8.00 22.00 3.03
C GLU A 2 -7.59 20.79 2.18
N LYS A 3 -6.28 20.55 2.08
CA LYS A 3 -5.72 19.38 1.39
C LYS A 3 -5.17 18.41 2.41
N THR A 4 -5.55 17.15 2.32
CA THR A 4 -5.07 16.08 3.18
C THR A 4 -4.05 15.26 2.42
N ILE A 5 -2.82 15.21 2.95
CA ILE A 5 -1.74 14.39 2.40
C ILE A 5 -1.32 13.39 3.47
N VAL A 6 -1.36 12.11 3.14
CA VAL A 6 -0.85 11.04 4.00
C VAL A 6 0.56 10.70 3.57
N PHE A 7 1.49 10.68 4.52
CA PHE A 7 2.84 10.17 4.31
C PHE A 7 3.00 8.85 5.06
N SER A 8 3.58 7.85 4.39
CA SER A 8 3.93 6.59 5.01
C SER A 8 5.36 6.22 4.65
N PHE A 9 6.05 5.58 5.59
CA PHE A 9 7.39 5.06 5.37
C PHE A 9 7.31 3.55 5.37
N ILE A 10 7.89 2.93 4.35
CA ILE A 10 7.92 1.47 4.20
C ILE A 10 9.36 1.00 4.17
N GLY A 11 9.69 0.11 5.09
CA GLY A 11 11.00 -0.52 5.21
C GLY A 11 11.01 -1.94 4.66
N LYS A 12 12.09 -2.66 4.90
CA LYS A 12 12.19 -4.09 4.63
C LYS A 12 11.65 -4.90 5.81
N ALA A 13 10.77 -5.85 5.53
CA ALA A 13 10.30 -6.81 6.52
C ALA A 13 11.43 -7.69 7.06
N ARG A 14 11.30 -8.13 8.32
CA ARG A 14 12.23 -9.09 8.92
C ARG A 14 11.92 -10.48 8.40
N LYS A 15 12.95 -11.29 8.10
CA LYS A 15 12.84 -12.66 7.59
C LYS A 15 12.37 -13.67 8.65
N ASN A 16 11.23 -13.43 9.28
CA ASN A 16 10.60 -14.38 10.17
C ASN A 16 9.29 -14.85 9.51
N ASN A 17 9.28 -16.11 9.05
CA ASN A 17 8.10 -16.85 8.56
C ASN A 17 7.47 -16.42 7.21
N GLY A 18 8.28 -15.93 6.26
CA GLY A 18 7.84 -15.72 4.87
C GLY A 18 8.30 -14.39 4.28
N PRO A 19 7.94 -14.11 3.02
CA PRO A 19 8.01 -12.77 2.48
C PRO A 19 6.98 -11.88 3.19
N GLY A 20 7.30 -10.61 3.42
CA GLY A 20 6.32 -9.65 3.89
C GLY A 20 6.32 -9.28 5.37
N TYR A 21 5.53 -8.28 5.73
CA TYR A 21 5.26 -7.94 7.13
C TYR A 21 4.26 -8.91 7.75
N GLN A 22 4.38 -9.16 9.05
CA GLN A 22 3.39 -9.94 9.77
C GLN A 22 2.07 -9.15 9.87
N LYS A 23 0.96 -9.76 9.45
CA LYS A 23 -0.39 -9.20 9.64
C LYS A 23 -0.65 -8.96 11.13
N THR A 24 -1.17 -7.78 11.46
CA THR A 24 -1.49 -7.39 12.83
C THR A 24 -2.79 -6.57 12.88
N SER A 25 -3.23 -6.24 14.08
CA SER A 25 -4.46 -5.48 14.32
C SER A 25 -4.12 -4.06 14.76
N TYR A 26 -4.57 -3.07 13.99
CA TYR A 26 -4.44 -1.66 14.31
C TYR A 26 -5.74 -1.13 14.90
N PHE A 27 -5.69 -0.66 16.16
CA PHE A 27 -6.85 -0.14 16.88
C PHE A 27 -6.91 1.38 16.84
N PHE A 28 -8.02 1.92 16.32
CA PHE A 28 -8.31 3.35 16.27
C PHE A 28 -9.30 3.70 17.37
N GLN A 29 -8.76 4.21 18.48
CA GLN A 29 -9.49 4.47 19.73
C GLN A 29 -10.71 5.37 19.56
N GLU A 30 -10.59 6.42 18.74
CA GLU A 30 -11.64 7.43 18.50
C GLU A 30 -12.98 6.82 18.04
N ARG A 31 -12.92 5.65 17.38
CA ARG A 31 -14.11 4.97 16.84
C ARG A 31 -14.32 3.57 17.39
N ASN A 32 -13.46 3.12 18.31
CA ASN A 32 -13.44 1.75 18.80
C ASN A 32 -13.42 0.72 17.63
N LYS A 33 -12.61 0.99 16.60
CA LYS A 33 -12.53 0.19 15.37
C LYS A 33 -11.16 -0.46 15.21
N VAL A 34 -11.15 -1.68 14.69
CA VAL A 34 -9.93 -2.45 14.41
C VAL A 34 -9.84 -2.69 12.90
N TRP A 35 -8.64 -2.46 12.34
CA TRP A 35 -8.28 -2.86 10.98
C TRP A 35 -7.17 -3.90 11.06
N GLU A 36 -7.33 -5.03 10.36
CA GLU A 36 -6.29 -6.06 10.28
C GLU A 36 -5.49 -5.91 8.99
N ASP A 37 -4.22 -5.55 9.10
CA ASP A 37 -3.35 -5.33 7.95
C ASP A 37 -1.88 -5.64 8.32
N SER A 38 -1.06 -5.92 7.32
CA SER A 38 0.39 -6.07 7.46
C SER A 38 1.09 -4.72 7.43
N PHE A 39 0.47 -3.69 6.86
CA PHE A 39 1.02 -2.34 6.73
C PHE A 39 0.07 -1.28 7.29
N PHE A 40 0.56 -0.52 8.29
CA PHE A 40 -0.24 0.53 8.94
C PHE A 40 -0.78 1.58 7.96
N GLY A 41 -0.05 1.89 6.88
CA GLY A 41 -0.50 2.85 5.88
C GLY A 41 -1.85 2.47 5.25
N ASN A 42 -2.04 1.18 4.93
CA ASN A 42 -3.32 0.67 4.42
C ASN A 42 -4.45 0.88 5.45
N ALA A 43 -4.20 0.49 6.70
CA ALA A 43 -5.16 0.64 7.80
C ALA A 43 -5.56 2.11 8.02
N LEU A 44 -4.60 3.03 8.01
CA LEU A 44 -4.85 4.46 8.15
C LEU A 44 -5.66 5.04 6.99
N VAL A 45 -5.30 4.69 5.75
CA VAL A 45 -6.04 5.15 4.55
C VAL A 45 -7.48 4.64 4.57
N ASN A 46 -7.69 3.40 4.99
CA ASN A 46 -9.04 2.82 5.14
C ASN A 46 -9.83 3.48 6.26
N GLU A 47 -9.20 3.79 7.39
CA GLU A 47 -9.84 4.50 8.49
C GLU A 47 -10.26 5.92 8.10
N LEU A 48 -9.36 6.68 7.46
CA LEU A 48 -9.64 8.05 7.04
C LEU A 48 -10.76 8.12 5.99
N ASP A 49 -10.76 7.19 5.04
CA ASP A 49 -11.83 7.06 4.06
C ASP A 49 -13.17 6.68 4.71
N ASP A 50 -13.17 5.74 5.66
CA ASP A 50 -14.36 5.37 6.43
C ASP A 50 -14.88 6.52 7.32
N ARG A 51 -14.03 7.51 7.62
CA ARG A 51 -14.41 8.77 8.28
C ARG A 51 -14.94 9.82 7.30
N GLY A 52 -14.94 9.55 6.00
CA GLY A 52 -15.31 10.51 4.95
C GLY A 52 -14.24 11.59 4.72
N VAL A 53 -12.99 11.37 5.15
CA VAL A 53 -11.88 12.29 4.88
C VAL A 53 -11.38 12.04 3.45
N THR A 54 -11.47 13.06 2.60
CA THR A 54 -10.86 13.03 1.27
C THR A 54 -9.34 13.11 1.41
N ILE A 55 -8.65 12.05 1.00
CA ILE A 55 -7.18 12.02 0.90
C ILE A 55 -6.80 12.44 -0.51
N ASP A 56 -6.25 13.65 -0.68
CA ASP A 56 -5.82 14.15 -2.00
C ASP A 56 -4.60 13.39 -2.53
N LYS A 57 -3.74 12.94 -1.61
CA LYS A 57 -2.47 12.28 -1.96
C LYS A 57 -1.99 11.36 -0.86
N TRP A 58 -1.51 10.19 -1.26
CA TRP A 58 -0.80 9.27 -0.38
C TRP A 58 0.61 9.05 -0.90
N VAL A 59 1.61 9.47 -0.13
CA VAL A 59 3.02 9.34 -0.47
C VAL A 59 3.62 8.22 0.37
N ILE A 60 4.15 7.19 -0.28
CA ILE A 60 4.89 6.13 0.43
C ILE A 60 6.37 6.25 0.04
N ILE A 61 7.22 6.36 1.06
CA ILE A 61 8.65 6.55 0.93
C ILE A 61 9.33 5.26 1.40
N GLY A 62 10.24 4.74 0.58
CA GLY A 62 10.93 3.48 0.86
C GLY A 62 12.26 3.40 0.14
N THR A 63 12.80 2.19 0.04
CA THR A 63 14.02 1.86 -0.69
C THR A 63 13.70 0.79 -1.74
N PRO A 64 14.58 0.51 -2.71
CA PRO A 64 14.34 -0.58 -3.68
C PRO A 64 14.02 -1.92 -3.02
N THR A 65 14.53 -2.15 -1.80
CA THR A 65 14.35 -3.41 -1.04
C THR A 65 13.23 -3.37 0.01
N SER A 66 12.46 -2.29 0.04
CA SER A 66 11.29 -2.20 0.91
C SER A 66 10.22 -3.21 0.49
N THR A 67 9.34 -3.57 1.42
CA THR A 67 8.31 -4.59 1.22
C THR A 67 7.10 -4.01 0.47
N TRP A 68 7.33 -3.58 -0.78
CA TRP A 68 6.35 -2.92 -1.63
C TRP A 68 5.10 -3.76 -1.93
N SER A 69 5.20 -5.09 -1.85
CA SER A 69 4.08 -6.01 -2.04
C SER A 69 2.92 -5.77 -1.07
N GLU A 70 3.19 -5.24 0.14
CA GLU A 70 2.15 -5.03 1.18
C GLU A 70 1.15 -3.93 0.83
N ILE A 71 1.49 -3.06 -0.13
CA ILE A 71 0.58 -1.98 -0.55
C ILE A 71 -0.70 -2.56 -1.15
N ILE A 72 -0.68 -3.80 -1.66
CA ILE A 72 -1.86 -4.46 -2.22
C ILE A 72 -3.05 -4.49 -1.25
N GLY A 73 -2.80 -4.51 0.06
CA GLY A 73 -3.83 -4.55 1.10
C GLY A 73 -4.82 -3.37 1.02
N VAL A 74 -4.43 -2.23 0.46
CA VAL A 74 -5.35 -1.09 0.28
C VAL A 74 -6.49 -1.37 -0.70
N ILE A 75 -6.25 -2.25 -1.69
CA ILE A 75 -7.23 -2.62 -2.73
C ILE A 75 -7.72 -4.08 -2.65
N ALA A 76 -6.98 -4.97 -1.97
CA ALA A 76 -7.17 -6.42 -2.10
C ALA A 76 -8.60 -6.91 -1.83
N ASP A 77 -9.28 -6.35 -0.84
CA ASP A 77 -10.66 -6.72 -0.47
C ASP A 77 -11.74 -5.95 -1.26
N LYS A 78 -11.33 -5.10 -2.21
CA LYS A 78 -12.20 -4.15 -2.92
C LYS A 78 -12.18 -4.29 -4.43
N VAL A 79 -11.19 -5.00 -4.98
CA VAL A 79 -11.11 -5.31 -6.41
C VAL A 79 -11.01 -6.81 -6.64
N GLU A 80 -11.52 -7.24 -7.79
CA GLU A 80 -11.25 -8.59 -8.29
C GLU A 80 -9.83 -8.65 -8.85
N PHE A 81 -9.06 -9.66 -8.44
CA PHE A 81 -7.72 -9.90 -8.98
C PHE A 81 -7.84 -10.47 -10.39
N ASN A 82 -7.41 -9.69 -11.38
CA ASN A 82 -7.19 -10.18 -12.73
C ASN A 82 -5.76 -10.73 -12.88
N GLU A 83 -5.48 -11.33 -14.04
CA GLU A 83 -4.18 -11.90 -14.37
C GLU A 83 -3.04 -10.87 -14.26
N GLU A 84 -3.25 -9.66 -14.80
CA GLU A 84 -2.26 -8.58 -14.76
C GLU A 84 -1.88 -8.15 -13.33
N LEU A 85 -2.87 -7.95 -12.44
CA LEU A 85 -2.62 -7.60 -11.04
C LEU A 85 -1.87 -8.70 -10.31
N THR A 86 -2.23 -9.95 -10.58
CA THR A 86 -1.60 -11.12 -9.98
C THR A 86 -0.14 -11.23 -10.42
N ASP A 87 0.13 -11.09 -11.72
CA ASP A 87 1.48 -11.20 -12.29
C ASP A 87 2.41 -10.10 -11.78
N ILE A 88 1.97 -8.84 -11.79
CA ILE A 88 2.78 -7.72 -11.30
C ILE A 88 3.00 -7.83 -9.79
N TRP A 89 2.00 -8.26 -9.03
CA TRP A 89 2.15 -8.46 -7.58
C TRP A 89 3.21 -9.53 -7.27
N HIS A 90 3.17 -10.67 -7.96
CA HIS A 90 4.20 -11.70 -7.83
C HIS A 90 5.58 -11.23 -8.29
N GLN A 91 5.65 -10.42 -9.35
CA GLN A 91 6.91 -9.81 -9.78
C GLN A 91 7.50 -8.91 -8.67
N VAL A 92 6.68 -8.04 -8.07
CA VAL A 92 7.08 -7.16 -6.96
C VAL A 92 7.57 -7.95 -5.75
N GLU A 93 6.83 -9.00 -5.35
CA GLU A 93 7.21 -9.86 -4.22
C GLU A 93 8.56 -10.56 -4.44
N ASN A 94 8.84 -10.99 -5.67
CA ASN A 94 10.09 -11.64 -6.04
C ASN A 94 11.28 -10.66 -6.14
N GLU A 95 11.06 -9.47 -6.69
CA GLU A 95 12.12 -8.48 -6.91
C GLU A 95 12.53 -7.77 -5.62
N GLN A 96 11.60 -7.51 -4.68
CA GLN A 96 11.87 -6.66 -3.51
C GLN A 96 12.97 -7.20 -2.59
N GLU A 97 13.26 -8.51 -2.63
CA GLU A 97 14.38 -9.04 -1.88
C GLU A 97 15.75 -8.55 -2.38
N LYS A 98 15.87 -8.33 -3.70
CA LYS A 98 17.10 -7.90 -4.38
C LYS A 98 17.11 -6.41 -4.70
N GLY A 99 15.96 -5.77 -4.69
CA GLY A 99 15.75 -4.39 -5.11
C GLY A 99 14.88 -4.36 -6.35
N LEU A 100 13.73 -3.68 -6.27
CA LEU A 100 12.88 -3.41 -7.42
C LEU A 100 13.62 -2.56 -8.45
N SER A 101 13.35 -2.82 -9.72
CA SER A 101 13.68 -1.85 -10.77
C SER A 101 12.71 -0.66 -10.73
N GLU A 102 13.15 0.51 -11.17
CA GLU A 102 12.29 1.68 -11.35
C GLU A 102 11.09 1.37 -12.25
N GLU A 103 11.28 0.53 -13.27
CA GLU A 103 10.21 0.11 -14.18
C GLU A 103 9.14 -0.71 -13.45
N THR A 104 9.54 -1.71 -12.67
CA THR A 104 8.64 -2.54 -11.85
C THR A 104 7.89 -1.69 -10.84
N LEU A 105 8.61 -0.78 -10.15
CA LEU A 105 8.02 0.12 -9.17
C LEU A 105 6.97 1.05 -9.80
N LYS A 106 7.26 1.58 -10.98
CA LYS A 106 6.33 2.44 -11.73
C LYS A 106 5.11 1.67 -12.23
N LYS A 107 5.29 0.45 -12.74
CA LYS A 107 4.16 -0.43 -13.12
C LYS A 107 3.28 -0.73 -11.91
N TRP A 108 3.89 -1.07 -10.78
CA TRP A 108 3.16 -1.31 -9.54
C TRP A 108 2.38 -0.08 -9.07
N GLN A 109 3.02 1.10 -9.06
CA GLN A 109 2.37 2.36 -8.72
C GLN A 109 1.18 2.66 -9.63
N ASN A 110 1.33 2.50 -10.95
CA ASN A 110 0.25 2.75 -11.90
C ASN A 110 -0.92 1.78 -11.67
N LEU A 111 -0.63 0.50 -11.49
CA LEU A 111 -1.66 -0.52 -11.32
C LEU A 111 -2.43 -0.36 -10.01
N ILE A 112 -1.74 -0.03 -8.91
CA ILE A 112 -2.40 0.34 -7.65
C ILE A 112 -3.22 1.61 -7.82
N ASN A 113 -2.70 2.64 -8.50
CA ASN A 113 -3.45 3.88 -8.77
C ASN A 113 -4.72 3.64 -9.59
N GLU A 114 -4.63 2.87 -10.67
CA GLU A 114 -5.79 2.58 -11.52
C GLU A 114 -6.90 1.86 -10.76
N ASN A 115 -6.53 0.91 -9.90
CA ASN A 115 -7.50 0.21 -9.06
C ASN A 115 -7.99 1.07 -7.90
N MET A 116 -7.13 1.90 -7.31
CA MET A 116 -7.54 2.89 -6.34
C MET A 116 -8.53 3.86 -6.94
N LEU A 117 -8.29 4.44 -8.13
CA LEU A 117 -9.21 5.37 -8.80
C LEU A 117 -10.60 4.77 -9.07
N LYS A 118 -10.70 3.46 -9.27
CA LYS A 118 -12.01 2.78 -9.39
C LYS A 118 -12.81 2.78 -8.07
N ILE A 119 -12.13 2.97 -6.94
CA ILE A 119 -12.69 2.85 -5.59
C ILE A 119 -12.64 4.18 -4.81
N LYS A 120 -11.61 5.02 -5.06
CA LYS A 120 -11.20 6.24 -4.34
C LYS A 120 -10.31 7.14 -5.21
N GLU A 121 -10.51 8.46 -5.19
CA GLU A 121 -9.66 9.43 -5.93
C GLU A 121 -8.31 9.72 -5.24
N ILE A 122 -7.51 8.69 -4.93
CA ILE A 122 -6.21 8.86 -4.25
C ILE A 122 -5.07 8.75 -5.26
N ASN A 123 -4.24 9.79 -5.37
CA ASN A 123 -3.00 9.75 -6.14
C ASN A 123 -1.83 9.24 -5.29
N PHE A 124 -1.26 8.13 -5.69
CA PHE A 124 -0.14 7.45 -5.05
C PHE A 124 1.19 7.81 -5.70
N HIS A 125 2.20 8.11 -4.88
CA HIS A 125 3.58 8.35 -5.33
C HIS A 125 4.59 7.58 -4.50
N LEU A 126 5.44 6.83 -5.20
CA LEU A 126 6.61 6.18 -4.65
C LEU A 126 7.81 7.10 -4.78
N VAL A 127 8.53 7.28 -3.67
CA VAL A 127 9.78 8.06 -3.63
C VAL A 127 10.88 7.13 -3.15
N GLU A 128 11.84 6.87 -4.03
CA GLU A 128 13.14 6.31 -3.67
C GLU A 128 14.13 7.47 -3.44
N PRO A 129 14.91 7.46 -2.34
CA PRO A 129 15.97 8.43 -2.10
C PRO A 129 17.21 8.21 -2.97
#